data_AF-A0A929UBN3-F1
#
_entry.id   AF-A0A929UBN3-F1
#
_cell.length_a   1.000
_cell.length_b   1.000
_cell.length_c   1.000
_cell.angle_alpha   90.00
_cell.angle_beta   90.00
_cell.angle_gamma   90.00
#
_symmetry.space_group_name_H-M   'P 1'
#
loop_
_entity.id
_entity.type
_entity.pdbx_description
1 polymer ?
#
loop_
_entity_poly.entity_id
_entity_poly.type
_entity_poly.pdbx_seq_one_letter_code
_entity_poly.pdbx_strand_id
1 'polypeptide(L)'
;MVEEHKKAYAQFFEVKDTAVRGRRVYHKEEAIKAARRYFGYFALITNEKMDAFMALHLYRMKDIVEKAFGNIKERLNLRWLLVKSEKNLDGKIFTEFVALILISHLDHKMREAKLYRTYSMQQLLDRLDVLECFEDEGHRLRIGEFTTKQADIYEALGVALPTSSC
;
A
#
# COMPACT_ATOMS: atom_id res chain seq x y z
N MET A 1 -25.48 -14.01 20.33
CA MET A 1 -25.47 -12.53 20.22
C MET A 1 -25.08 -12.01 21.58
N VAL A 2 -24.27 -10.95 21.65
CA VAL A 2 -23.93 -10.33 22.94
C VAL A 2 -25.16 -9.59 23.46
N GLU A 3 -25.61 -9.92 24.67
CA GLU A 3 -26.88 -9.42 25.22
C GLU A 3 -26.88 -7.89 25.37
N GLU A 4 -25.72 -7.30 25.66
CA GLU A 4 -25.52 -5.86 25.79
C GLU A 4 -25.80 -5.06 24.51
N HIS A 5 -25.68 -5.69 23.34
CA HIS A 5 -25.82 -5.02 22.04
C HIS A 5 -27.14 -5.34 21.34
N LYS A 6 -28.06 -6.05 22.01
CA LYS A 6 -29.34 -6.51 21.46
C LYS A 6 -30.21 -5.38 20.89
N LYS A 7 -30.22 -4.21 21.55
CA LYS A 7 -30.90 -3.00 21.06
C LYS A 7 -30.31 -2.50 19.74
N ALA A 8 -28.98 -2.44 19.64
CA ALA A 8 -28.29 -2.02 18.42
C ALA A 8 -28.48 -3.04 17.28
N TYR A 9 -28.48 -4.33 17.59
CA TYR A 9 -28.75 -5.38 16.61
C TYR A 9 -30.15 -5.25 16.00
N ALA A 10 -31.17 -5.01 16.82
CA ALA A 10 -32.54 -4.79 16.32
C ALA A 10 -32.68 -3.50 15.48
N GLN A 11 -31.90 -2.47 15.82
CA GLN A 11 -31.94 -1.18 15.15
C GLN A 11 -31.30 -1.21 13.76
N PHE A 12 -30.14 -1.88 13.61
CA PHE A 12 -29.34 -1.80 12.39
C PHE A 12 -29.39 -3.06 11.51
N PHE A 13 -29.85 -4.18 12.07
CA PHE A 13 -29.85 -5.46 11.38
C PHE A 13 -31.25 -6.09 11.36
N GLU A 14 -31.54 -6.81 10.30
CA GLU A 14 -32.69 -7.69 10.17
C GLU A 14 -32.19 -9.13 10.15
N VAL A 15 -32.59 -9.92 11.14
CA VAL A 15 -32.15 -11.31 11.30
C VAL A 15 -33.30 -12.23 10.92
N LYS A 16 -33.11 -13.06 9.89
CA LYS A 16 -34.05 -14.09 9.46
C LYS A 16 -33.48 -15.47 9.80
N ASP A 17 -34.14 -16.18 10.69
CA ASP A 17 -33.81 -17.58 10.99
C ASP A 17 -34.64 -18.49 10.07
N THR A 18 -33.96 -19.26 9.23
CA THR A 18 -34.60 -20.25 8.34
C THR A 18 -34.19 -21.66 8.76
N ALA A 19 -35.16 -22.56 8.92
CA ALA A 19 -34.94 -23.92 9.42
C ALA A 19 -33.92 -24.74 8.60
N VAL A 20 -33.79 -24.47 7.30
CA VAL A 20 -32.91 -25.22 6.38
C VAL A 20 -31.58 -24.50 6.09
N ARG A 21 -31.55 -23.17 6.09
CA ARG A 21 -30.39 -22.36 5.65
C ARG A 21 -29.70 -21.60 6.80
N GLY A 22 -30.14 -21.84 8.03
CA GLY A 22 -29.63 -21.16 9.22
C GLY A 22 -30.03 -19.69 9.30
N ARG A 23 -29.25 -18.93 10.06
CA ARG A 23 -29.45 -17.50 10.34
C ARG A 23 -28.88 -16.64 9.21
N ARG A 24 -29.71 -15.78 8.61
CA ARG A 24 -29.28 -14.73 7.67
C ARG A 24 -29.45 -13.36 8.29
N VAL A 25 -28.44 -12.51 8.13
CA VAL A 25 -28.43 -11.14 8.64
C VAL A 25 -28.39 -10.18 7.47
N TYR A 26 -29.33 -9.23 7.44
CA TYR A 26 -29.41 -8.17 6.43
C TYR A 26 -29.20 -6.81 7.11
N HIS A 27 -28.57 -5.88 6.39
CA HIS A 27 -28.29 -4.55 6.91
C HIS A 27 -29.46 -3.61 6.60
N LYS A 28 -29.92 -2.87 7.59
CA LYS A 28 -30.88 -1.77 7.39
C LYS A 28 -30.12 -0.53 6.94
N GLU A 29 -29.80 -0.45 5.65
CA GLU A 29 -28.92 0.60 5.09
C GLU A 29 -29.39 2.01 5.43
N GLU A 30 -30.68 2.29 5.39
CA GLU A 30 -31.22 3.62 5.75
C GLU A 30 -30.99 3.97 7.21
N ALA A 31 -31.26 3.04 8.14
CA ALA A 31 -31.06 3.24 9.57
C ALA A 31 -29.58 3.45 9.89
N ILE A 32 -28.70 2.70 9.23
CA ILE A 32 -27.24 2.84 9.35
C ILE A 32 -26.79 4.19 8.80
N LYS A 33 -27.29 4.61 7.62
CA LYS A 33 -26.92 5.88 6.99
C LYS A 33 -27.42 7.09 7.80
N ALA A 34 -28.62 7.01 8.36
CA ALA A 34 -29.18 8.02 9.24
C ALA A 34 -28.38 8.17 10.53
N ALA A 35 -27.98 7.05 11.18
CA ALA A 35 -27.12 7.10 12.36
C ALA A 35 -25.73 7.65 12.05
N ARG A 36 -25.14 7.25 10.91
CA ARG A 36 -23.82 7.72 10.46
C ARG A 36 -23.79 9.18 10.04
N ARG A 37 -24.95 9.80 9.76
CA ARG A 37 -25.04 11.20 9.31
C ARG A 37 -24.37 12.18 10.26
N TYR A 38 -24.30 11.85 11.55
CA TYR A 38 -23.76 12.72 12.60
C TYR A 38 -22.56 12.13 13.33
N PHE A 39 -21.89 11.11 12.79
CA PHE A 39 -20.75 10.44 13.43
C PHE A 39 -19.43 11.25 13.45
N GLY A 40 -19.54 12.57 13.56
CA GLY A 40 -18.40 13.47 13.72
C GLY A 40 -18.47 14.65 12.78
N TYR A 41 -18.03 15.81 13.28
CA TYR A 41 -17.79 17.00 12.49
C TYR A 41 -16.28 17.24 12.46
N PHE A 42 -15.76 17.63 11.31
CA PHE A 42 -14.37 18.08 11.17
C PHE A 42 -14.40 19.54 10.74
N ALA A 43 -13.72 20.40 11.49
CA ALA A 43 -13.50 21.79 11.12
C ALA A 43 -12.10 21.91 10.50
N LEU A 44 -12.03 22.38 9.26
CA LEU A 44 -10.77 22.69 8.59
C LEU A 44 -10.56 24.20 8.65
N ILE A 45 -9.44 24.62 9.24
CA ILE A 45 -9.03 26.04 9.30
C ILE A 45 -7.89 26.21 8.30
N THR A 46 -8.04 27.18 7.39
CA THR A 46 -7.06 27.51 6.36
C THR A 46 -6.82 29.01 6.34
N ASN A 47 -5.59 29.42 6.04
CA ASN A 47 -5.19 30.81 5.82
C ASN A 47 -5.49 31.31 4.39
N GLU A 48 -5.86 30.40 3.49
CA GLU A 48 -6.08 30.61 2.06
C GLU A 48 -7.58 30.54 1.73
N LYS A 49 -8.08 31.42 0.84
CA LYS A 49 -9.47 31.37 0.37
C LYS A 49 -9.62 30.28 -0.70
N MET A 50 -10.33 29.21 -0.37
CA MET A 50 -10.59 28.10 -1.29
C MET A 50 -11.95 27.45 -1.04
N ASP A 51 -12.42 26.66 -2.00
CA ASP A 51 -13.63 25.86 -1.87
C ASP A 51 -13.49 24.77 -0.79
N ALA A 52 -14.60 24.43 -0.12
CA ALA A 52 -14.61 23.46 0.97
C ALA A 52 -14.14 22.06 0.54
N PHE A 53 -14.47 21.63 -0.68
CA PHE A 53 -13.99 20.34 -1.19
C PHE A 53 -12.50 20.39 -1.53
N MET A 54 -12.00 21.53 -2.00
CA MET A 54 -10.57 21.72 -2.23
C MET A 54 -9.78 21.70 -0.91
N ALA A 55 -10.25 22.41 0.12
CA ALA A 55 -9.65 22.38 1.45
C ALA A 55 -9.61 20.95 2.02
N LEU A 56 -10.71 20.21 1.88
CA LEU A 56 -10.78 18.81 2.29
C LEU A 56 -9.84 17.91 1.48
N HIS A 57 -9.72 18.13 0.17
CA HIS A 57 -8.82 17.40 -0.69
C HIS A 57 -7.36 17.61 -0.27
N LEU A 58 -6.93 18.86 -0.11
CA LEU A 58 -5.58 19.22 0.32
C LEU A 58 -5.27 18.66 1.73
N TYR A 59 -6.24 18.75 2.66
CA TYR A 59 -6.09 18.14 3.97
C TYR A 59 -5.92 16.62 3.89
N ARG A 60 -6.65 15.93 3.01
CA ARG A 60 -6.47 14.48 2.79
C ARG A 60 -5.15 14.15 2.13
N MET A 61 -4.61 15.02 1.29
CA MET A 61 -3.25 14.82 0.75
C MET A 61 -2.19 14.81 1.85
N LYS A 62 -2.42 15.51 2.98
CA LYS A 62 -1.55 15.41 4.16
C LYS A 62 -1.45 13.97 4.69
N ASP A 63 -2.55 13.23 4.75
CA ASP A 63 -2.57 11.82 5.19
C ASP A 63 -1.77 10.91 4.22
N ILE A 64 -1.78 11.22 2.93
CA ILE A 64 -0.93 10.52 1.94
C ILE A 64 0.55 10.77 2.23
N VAL A 65 0.90 12.02 2.56
CA VAL A 65 2.27 12.40 2.96
C VAL A 65 2.66 11.74 4.28
N GLU A 66 1.77 11.70 5.28
CA GLU A 66 2.02 11.01 6.55
C GLU A 66 2.22 9.51 6.37
N LYS A 67 1.44 8.87 5.49
CA LYS A 67 1.64 7.47 5.10
C LYS A 67 2.96 7.26 4.36
N ALA A 68 3.36 8.19 3.50
CA ALA A 68 4.65 8.17 2.83
C ALA A 68 5.81 8.25 3.85
N PHE A 69 5.76 9.19 4.80
CA PHE A 69 6.73 9.26 5.90
C PHE A 69 6.68 8.04 6.84
N GLY A 70 5.50 7.46 7.05
CA GLY A 70 5.34 6.20 7.78
C GLY A 70 6.04 5.04 7.06
N ASN A 71 5.86 4.93 5.74
CA ASN A 71 6.58 3.94 4.93
C ASN A 71 8.10 4.13 5.01
N ILE A 72 8.57 5.38 4.97
CA ILE A 72 9.99 5.69 5.14
C ILE A 72 10.50 5.19 6.51
N LYS A 73 9.78 5.46 7.60
CA LYS A 73 10.20 5.05 8.95
C LYS A 73 10.18 3.53 9.14
N GLU A 74 9.11 2.88 8.70
CA GLU A 74 8.81 1.48 9.06
C GLU A 74 9.29 0.48 8.00
N ARG A 75 9.20 0.82 6.71
CA ARG A 75 9.62 -0.08 5.61
C ARG A 75 11.06 0.15 5.16
N LEU A 76 11.57 1.37 5.33
CA LEU A 76 12.94 1.74 4.93
C LEU A 76 13.88 1.95 6.13
N ASN A 77 13.50 1.45 7.32
CA ASN A 77 14.36 1.39 8.50
C ASN A 77 15.01 2.74 8.90
N LEU A 78 14.28 3.85 8.71
CA LEU A 78 14.68 5.18 9.19
C LEU A 78 14.26 5.45 10.64
N ARG A 79 13.65 4.47 11.32
CA ARG A 79 13.27 4.56 12.73
C ARG A 79 14.47 4.79 13.67
N TRP A 80 15.66 4.35 13.27
CA TRP A 80 16.92 4.65 13.94
C TRP A 80 17.83 5.45 13.02
N LEU A 81 18.06 6.71 13.35
CA LEU A 81 18.95 7.62 12.63
C LEU A 81 20.41 7.34 12.99
N LEU A 82 20.91 6.12 12.75
CA LEU A 82 22.28 5.65 13.06
C LEU A 82 23.37 6.38 12.23
N VAL A 83 23.38 7.71 12.26
CA VAL A 83 24.28 8.59 11.53
C VAL A 83 24.98 9.52 12.51
N LYS A 84 26.28 9.76 12.29
CA LYS A 84 27.14 10.53 13.20
C LYS A 84 27.20 12.04 12.88
N SER A 85 26.55 12.48 11.80
CA SER A 85 26.54 13.89 11.37
C SER A 85 25.25 14.24 10.64
N GLU A 86 24.90 15.53 10.64
CA GLU A 86 23.75 16.08 9.94
C GLU A 86 23.85 15.87 8.41
N LYS A 87 25.04 16.06 7.84
CA LYS A 87 25.28 15.79 6.41
C LYS A 87 24.99 14.33 6.02
N ASN A 88 25.32 13.37 6.90
CA ASN A 88 25.00 11.96 6.66
C ASN A 88 23.51 11.67 6.81
N LEU A 89 22.82 12.41 7.68
CA LEU A 89 21.37 12.35 7.80
C LEU A 89 20.69 12.81 6.51
N ASP A 90 21.09 13.96 5.97
CA ASP A 90 20.54 14.49 4.71
C ASP A 90 20.74 13.52 3.54
N GLY A 91 21.94 12.94 3.43
CA GLY A 91 22.23 11.92 2.41
C GLY A 91 21.36 10.67 2.55
N LYS A 92 21.10 10.24 3.79
CA LYS A 92 20.21 9.11 4.07
C LYS A 92 18.77 9.43 3.68
N ILE A 93 18.23 10.57 4.13
CA ILE A 93 16.87 11.01 3.80
C ILE A 93 16.69 11.11 2.27
N PHE A 94 17.68 11.65 1.56
CA PHE A 94 17.64 11.73 0.10
C PHE A 94 17.58 10.35 -0.56
N THR A 95 18.42 9.41 -0.12
CA THR A 95 18.43 8.04 -0.65
C THR A 95 17.10 7.33 -0.38
N GLU A 96 16.56 7.48 0.83
CA GLU A 96 15.25 6.93 1.18
C GLU A 96 14.10 7.53 0.38
N PHE A 97 14.18 8.83 0.06
CA PHE A 97 13.19 9.48 -0.80
C PHE A 97 13.18 8.87 -2.20
N VAL A 98 14.36 8.64 -2.79
CA VAL A 98 14.48 7.94 -4.09
C VAL A 98 13.95 6.51 -4.01
N ALA A 99 14.30 5.76 -2.97
CA ALA A 99 13.78 4.41 -2.75
C ALA A 99 12.25 4.40 -2.63
N LEU A 100 11.65 5.39 -1.97
CA LEU A 100 10.19 5.52 -1.86
C LEU A 100 9.53 5.76 -3.22
N ILE A 101 10.12 6.57 -4.10
CA ILE A 101 9.60 6.79 -5.46
C ILE A 101 9.53 5.46 -6.21
N LEU A 102 10.60 4.67 -6.14
CA LEU A 102 10.69 3.35 -6.78
C LEU A 102 9.66 2.37 -6.21
N ILE A 103 9.56 2.27 -4.88
CA ILE A 103 8.57 1.39 -4.22
C ILE A 103 7.14 1.82 -4.52
N SER A 104 6.86 3.13 -4.59
CA SER A 104 5.54 3.66 -4.93
C SER A 104 5.15 3.30 -6.36
N HIS A 105 6.09 3.47 -7.30
CA HIS A 105 5.88 3.05 -8.69
C HIS A 105 5.63 1.54 -8.81
N LEU A 106 6.42 0.73 -8.10
CA LEU A 106 6.25 -0.72 -8.06
C LEU A 106 4.91 -1.12 -7.42
N ASP A 107 4.49 -0.47 -6.33
CA ASP A 107 3.18 -0.72 -5.69
C ASP A 107 2.04 -0.45 -6.68
N HIS A 108 2.13 0.65 -7.41
CA HIS A 108 1.15 1.01 -8.44
C HIS A 108 1.09 -0.08 -9.52
N LYS A 109 2.24 -0.50 -10.06
CA LYS A 109 2.31 -1.57 -11.09
C LYS A 109 1.81 -2.91 -10.58
N MET A 110 2.15 -3.30 -9.36
CA MET A 110 1.64 -4.53 -8.74
C MET A 110 0.11 -4.51 -8.56
N ARG A 111 -0.48 -3.35 -8.28
CA ARG A 111 -1.95 -3.20 -8.22
C ARG A 111 -2.60 -3.32 -9.58
N GLU A 112 -2.07 -2.65 -10.61
CA GLU A 112 -2.55 -2.74 -11.99
C GLU A 112 -2.53 -4.19 -12.49
N ALA A 113 -1.41 -4.87 -12.27
CA ALA A 113 -1.19 -6.27 -12.65
C ALA A 113 -1.86 -7.30 -11.71
N LYS A 114 -2.54 -6.85 -10.64
CA LYS A 114 -3.17 -7.70 -9.60
C LYS A 114 -2.21 -8.71 -8.95
N LEU A 115 -0.91 -8.41 -8.93
CA LEU A 115 0.14 -9.28 -8.36
C LEU A 115 -0.01 -9.48 -6.85
N TYR A 116 -0.66 -8.55 -6.15
CA TYR A 116 -0.96 -8.65 -4.72
C TYR A 116 -1.85 -9.84 -4.33
N ARG A 117 -2.50 -10.51 -5.29
CA ARG A 117 -3.22 -11.76 -5.03
C ARG A 117 -2.27 -12.94 -4.78
N THR A 118 -1.05 -12.85 -5.30
CA THR A 118 -0.07 -13.95 -5.32
C THR A 118 1.14 -13.63 -4.48
N TYR A 119 1.60 -12.37 -4.51
CA TYR A 119 2.83 -11.92 -3.86
C TYR A 119 2.58 -10.70 -2.98
N SER A 120 3.13 -10.69 -1.77
CA SER A 120 3.38 -9.42 -1.07
C SER A 120 4.53 -8.68 -1.76
N MET A 121 4.66 -7.36 -1.52
CA MET A 121 5.77 -6.58 -2.06
C MET A 121 7.13 -7.20 -1.67
N GLN A 122 7.29 -7.61 -0.41
CA GLN A 122 8.52 -8.22 0.07
C GLN A 122 8.81 -9.53 -0.66
N GLN A 123 7.82 -10.42 -0.79
CA GLN A 123 7.98 -11.70 -1.49
C GLN A 123 8.35 -11.52 -2.96
N LEU A 124 7.82 -10.48 -3.62
CA LEU A 124 8.19 -10.16 -5.00
C LEU A 124 9.64 -9.70 -5.08
N LEU A 125 10.08 -8.80 -4.19
CA LEU A 125 11.47 -8.34 -4.14
C LEU A 125 12.43 -9.48 -3.82
N ASP A 126 12.16 -10.29 -2.80
CA ASP A 126 12.98 -11.45 -2.43
C ASP A 126 13.10 -12.45 -3.60
N ARG A 127 12.07 -12.55 -4.45
CA ARG A 127 12.09 -13.43 -5.62
C ARG A 127 12.96 -12.88 -6.76
N LEU A 128 13.01 -11.56 -6.89
CA LEU A 128 13.85 -10.88 -7.89
C LEU A 128 15.30 -10.75 -7.41
N ASP A 129 15.55 -10.72 -6.11
CA ASP A 129 16.89 -10.60 -5.50
C ASP A 129 17.82 -11.78 -5.83
N VAL A 130 17.25 -12.95 -6.14
CA VAL A 130 18.00 -14.16 -6.55
C VAL A 130 18.61 -14.03 -7.96
N LEU A 131 18.26 -13.00 -8.73
CA LEU A 131 18.80 -12.80 -10.08
C LEU A 131 20.24 -12.27 -10.00
N GLU A 132 21.20 -13.19 -10.15
CA GLU A 132 22.62 -12.86 -10.19
C GLU A 132 23.06 -12.40 -11.59
N CYS A 133 23.91 -11.38 -11.61
CA CYS A 133 24.54 -10.87 -12.81
C CYS A 133 26.05 -11.00 -12.65
N PHE A 134 26.69 -11.67 -13.60
CA PHE A 134 28.13 -11.94 -13.60
C PHE A 134 28.84 -11.06 -14.61
N GLU A 135 29.84 -10.32 -14.13
CA GLU A 135 30.82 -9.62 -14.94
C GLU A 135 32.18 -10.23 -14.61
N ASP A 136 32.85 -10.79 -15.62
CA ASP A 136 34.19 -11.38 -15.50
C ASP A 136 35.16 -10.60 -16.39
N GLU A 137 36.41 -10.45 -15.95
CA GLU A 137 37.39 -9.61 -16.66
C GLU A 137 37.61 -10.13 -18.09
N GLY A 138 37.28 -9.31 -19.08
CA GLY A 138 37.37 -9.66 -20.50
C GLY A 138 36.16 -10.41 -21.07
N HIS A 139 35.14 -10.73 -20.25
CA HIS A 139 33.90 -11.37 -20.70
C HIS A 139 32.71 -10.43 -20.61
N ARG A 140 31.75 -10.62 -21.52
CA ARG A 140 30.50 -9.84 -21.53
C ARG A 140 29.62 -10.19 -20.33
N LEU A 141 28.84 -9.21 -19.89
CA LEU A 141 27.87 -9.34 -18.82
C LEU A 141 26.91 -10.52 -19.07
N ARG A 142 26.92 -11.51 -18.16
CA ARG A 142 26.09 -12.72 -18.21
C ARG A 142 25.03 -12.67 -17.12
N ILE A 143 23.79 -12.86 -17.51
CA ILE A 143 22.66 -12.89 -16.58
C ILE A 143 22.36 -14.36 -16.26
N GLY A 144 22.16 -14.67 -14.97
CA GLY A 144 21.76 -16.00 -14.51
C GLY A 144 20.44 -16.46 -15.12
N GLU A 145 20.15 -17.76 -15.01
CA GLU A 145 18.92 -18.34 -15.56
C GLU A 145 17.67 -17.78 -14.87
N PHE A 146 16.67 -17.37 -15.66
CA PHE A 146 15.38 -16.95 -15.14
C PHE A 146 14.50 -18.16 -14.86
N THR A 147 13.91 -18.21 -13.67
CA THR A 147 12.79 -19.11 -13.42
C THR A 147 11.53 -18.61 -14.14
N THR A 148 10.64 -19.52 -14.54
CA THR A 148 9.37 -19.18 -15.21
C THR A 148 8.57 -18.15 -14.41
N LYS A 149 8.55 -18.29 -13.08
CA LYS A 149 7.88 -17.34 -12.17
C LYS A 149 8.49 -15.95 -12.17
N GLN A 150 9.80 -15.82 -12.36
CA GLN A 150 10.44 -14.50 -12.49
C GLN A 150 10.05 -13.89 -13.84
N ALA A 151 10.05 -14.67 -14.91
CA ALA A 151 9.61 -14.19 -16.22
C ALA A 151 8.16 -13.68 -16.21
N ASP A 152 7.25 -14.43 -15.56
CA ASP A 152 5.86 -14.01 -15.38
C ASP A 152 5.76 -12.67 -14.62
N ILE A 153 6.64 -12.42 -13.64
CA ILE A 153 6.68 -11.14 -12.90
C ILE A 153 7.13 -10.00 -13.82
N TYR A 154 8.19 -10.17 -14.62
CA TYR A 154 8.66 -9.16 -15.56
C TYR A 154 7.59 -8.82 -16.61
N GLU A 155 6.95 -9.85 -17.17
CA GLU A 155 5.86 -9.69 -18.12
C GLU A 155 4.67 -8.95 -17.48
N ALA A 156 4.25 -9.36 -16.28
CA ALA A 156 3.15 -8.72 -15.56
C ALA A 156 3.44 -7.24 -15.21
N LEU A 157 4.70 -6.90 -14.95
CA LEU A 157 5.14 -5.52 -14.71
C LEU A 157 5.35 -4.72 -16.00
N GLY A 158 5.27 -5.36 -17.18
CA GLY A 158 5.48 -4.74 -18.48
C GLY A 158 6.93 -4.35 -18.73
N VAL A 159 7.88 -5.05 -18.11
CA VAL A 159 9.32 -4.79 -18.22
C VAL A 159 9.94 -5.88 -19.08
N ALA A 160 10.80 -5.48 -20.03
CA ALA A 160 11.52 -6.44 -20.86
C ALA A 160 12.43 -7.30 -19.98
N LEU A 161 12.49 -8.60 -20.30
CA LEU A 161 13.40 -9.50 -19.63
C LEU A 161 14.84 -9.03 -19.85
N PRO A 162 15.66 -8.93 -18.79
CA PRO A 162 17.08 -8.67 -18.93
C PRO A 162 17.71 -9.78 -19.78
N THR A 163 18.20 -9.45 -20.95
CA THR A 163 18.97 -10.35 -21.80
C THR A 163 20.44 -10.05 -21.65
N SER A 164 21.28 -11.09 -21.59
CA SER A 164 22.72 -10.93 -21.72
C SER A 164 23.04 -10.21 -23.03
N SER A 165 23.89 -9.20 -22.97
CA SER A 165 24.29 -8.42 -24.14
C SER A 165 24.96 -9.34 -25.16
N CYS A 166 24.27 -9.68 -26.24
CA CYS A 166 24.87 -10.36 -27.39
C CYS A 166 26.04 -9.57 -27.95
#